data_AF-V4ZV68-F1
#
_entry.id   AF-V4ZV68-F1
#
_cell.length_a   1.000
_cell.length_b   1.000
_cell.length_c   1.000
_cell.angle_alpha   90.00
_cell.angle_beta   90.00
_cell.angle_gamma   90.00
#
_symmetry.space_group_name_H-M   'P 1'
#
loop_
_entity.id
_entity.type
_entity.pdbx_description
1 polymer ?
#
loop_
_entity_poly.entity_id
_entity_poly.type
_entity_poly.pdbx_seq_one_letter_code
_entity_poly.pdbx_strand_id
1 'polypeptide(L)'
;VADPEDSDVNVLFQGVRAHDDLVASEEQGVEIAAVTGTQAGDVRANRALGDEVDTVLAGLSTGESVSAVVITDGAQDESTLPVIRSRVPIDSVRRVVVRQAQDLESIYYTMKQVLADPETRGTILVPLGVLLLIYPAATVASLFDVPGAALLGVLSALLGLYTLFRGLGLERSIDGAVDRARELLYTGRVTLVTYVVAAALVVVGGVQGVSLLETAGSTVSSDPALAVSAFAHGAVRWFAAAGITSSMGQVTDEYLADSFEWRYLNAPFYVLAIALVLFALTGYFLPAAPGVTALSLTDLAVGLTAGTLLSVLSTLGFAVAESRYPTVA
;
A
#
# COMPACT_ATOMS: atom_id res chain seq x y z
N VAL A 1 1.12 28.27 46.23
CA VAL A 1 0.90 27.57 44.95
C VAL A 1 1.15 26.09 45.18
N ALA A 2 0.11 25.27 45.06
CA ALA A 2 0.20 23.82 45.30
C ALA A 2 0.59 23.05 44.03
N ASP A 3 0.28 23.61 42.85
CA ASP A 3 0.63 23.09 41.53
C ASP A 3 1.19 24.25 40.65
N PRO A 4 2.45 24.18 40.19
CA PRO A 4 3.02 25.20 39.32
C PRO A 4 2.50 25.17 37.88
N GLU A 5 1.78 24.12 37.47
CA GLU A 5 1.19 23.98 36.12
C GLU A 5 -0.24 24.54 36.02
N ASP A 6 -0.78 25.03 37.13
CA ASP A 6 -2.13 25.58 37.23
C ASP A 6 -2.32 26.83 36.33
N SER A 7 -3.44 26.91 35.63
CA SER A 7 -3.76 28.03 34.75
C SER A 7 -3.94 29.33 35.53
N ASP A 8 -4.43 29.25 36.76
CA ASP A 8 -4.62 30.38 37.68
C ASP A 8 -3.29 31.14 37.94
N VAL A 9 -2.21 30.39 38.10
CA VAL A 9 -0.86 30.94 38.34
C VAL A 9 -0.39 31.74 37.13
N ASN A 10 -0.66 31.24 35.93
CA ASN A 10 -0.32 31.92 34.69
C ASN A 10 -1.11 33.22 34.49
N VAL A 11 -2.37 33.27 34.94
CA VAL A 11 -3.18 34.50 34.94
C VAL A 11 -2.57 35.56 35.84
N LEU A 12 -2.16 35.20 37.05
CA LEU A 12 -1.53 36.13 37.99
C LEU A 12 -0.21 36.69 37.43
N PHE A 13 0.65 35.85 36.85
CA PHE A 13 1.89 36.32 36.22
C PHE A 13 1.65 37.23 35.01
N GLN A 14 0.62 36.95 34.20
CA GLN A 14 0.21 37.85 33.12
C GLN A 14 -0.35 39.17 33.66
N GLY A 15 -1.02 39.14 34.81
CA GLY A 15 -1.43 40.33 35.56
C GLY A 15 -0.26 41.22 35.93
N VAL A 16 0.76 40.67 36.59
CA VAL A 16 1.98 41.42 36.98
C VAL A 16 2.65 42.01 35.76
N ARG A 17 2.81 41.23 34.69
CA ARG A 17 3.41 41.73 33.44
C ARG A 17 2.60 42.88 32.82
N ALA A 18 1.28 42.76 32.77
CA ALA A 18 0.42 43.80 32.22
C ALA A 18 0.45 45.08 33.07
N HIS A 19 0.52 44.94 34.40
CA HIS A 19 0.73 46.06 35.30
C HIS A 19 2.05 46.78 35.00
N ASP A 20 3.17 46.05 34.93
CA ASP A 20 4.49 46.63 34.66
C ASP A 20 4.55 47.33 33.29
N ASP A 21 3.91 46.73 32.27
CA ASP A 21 3.80 47.32 30.93
C ASP A 21 3.00 48.65 30.96
N LEU A 22 1.87 48.69 31.69
CA LEU A 22 0.99 49.87 31.78
C LEU A 22 1.60 51.00 32.61
N VAL A 23 2.25 50.69 33.73
CA VAL A 23 2.98 51.69 34.55
C VAL A 23 4.10 52.34 33.74
N ALA A 24 4.73 51.59 32.83
CA ALA A 24 5.78 52.12 31.98
C ALA A 24 5.26 52.98 30.81
N SER A 25 4.02 52.75 30.36
CA SER A 25 3.46 53.41 29.16
C SER A 25 2.47 54.54 29.46
N GLU A 26 1.80 54.53 30.61
CA GLU A 26 0.72 55.47 30.95
C GLU A 26 1.11 56.37 32.14
N GLU A 27 0.65 57.62 32.13
CA GLU A 27 0.89 58.57 33.24
C GLU A 27 -0.15 58.45 34.38
N GLN A 28 -1.03 57.46 34.31
CA GLN A 28 -2.12 57.22 35.27
C GLN A 28 -1.67 56.28 36.39
N GLY A 29 -2.34 56.38 37.56
CA GLY A 29 -2.13 55.42 38.64
C GLY A 29 -2.66 54.04 38.24
N VAL A 30 -1.76 53.07 38.12
CA VAL A 30 -2.11 51.67 37.80
C VAL A 30 -2.03 50.84 39.08
N GLU A 31 -3.11 50.13 39.38
CA GLU A 31 -3.19 49.21 40.51
C GLU A 31 -3.55 47.82 39.99
N ILE A 32 -3.02 46.79 40.65
CA ILE A 32 -3.32 45.39 40.32
C ILE A 32 -4.14 44.77 41.45
N ALA A 33 -5.26 44.14 41.08
CA ALA A 33 -6.10 43.40 42.01
C ALA A 33 -6.33 41.98 41.48
N ALA A 34 -6.12 40.99 42.35
CA ALA A 34 -6.52 39.61 42.08
C ALA A 34 -7.91 39.39 42.69
N VAL A 35 -8.90 39.19 41.82
CA VAL A 35 -10.28 38.93 42.24
C VAL A 35 -10.53 37.44 42.17
N THR A 36 -10.97 36.84 43.29
CA THR A 36 -11.23 35.41 43.35
C THR A 36 -12.73 35.13 43.34
N GLY A 37 -13.14 34.16 42.53
CA GLY A 37 -14.51 33.63 42.53
C GLY A 37 -14.65 32.44 43.48
N THR A 38 -15.89 32.06 43.80
CA THR A 38 -16.18 30.79 44.47
C THR A 38 -16.69 29.78 43.44
N GLN A 39 -16.26 28.51 43.53
CA GLN A 39 -16.71 27.40 42.67
C GLN A 39 -18.17 26.94 42.97
N ALA A 40 -19.08 27.87 43.23
CA ALA A 40 -20.49 27.60 43.53
C ALA A 40 -21.41 28.00 42.38
N GLY A 41 -22.57 27.35 42.22
CA GLY A 41 -23.50 27.60 41.11
C GLY A 41 -23.86 29.08 40.86
N ASP A 42 -23.92 29.42 39.56
CA ASP A 42 -24.04 30.71 38.87
C ASP A 42 -24.36 31.96 39.70
N VAL A 43 -25.46 32.00 40.46
CA VAL A 43 -25.91 33.26 41.09
C VAL A 43 -25.11 33.62 42.33
N ARG A 44 -24.68 32.63 43.13
CA ARG A 44 -23.91 32.90 44.36
C ARG A 44 -22.48 33.31 44.04
N ALA A 45 -21.87 32.65 43.05
CA ALA A 45 -20.55 33.03 42.55
C ALA A 45 -20.54 34.45 41.97
N ASN A 46 -21.54 34.80 41.15
CA ASN A 46 -21.65 36.14 40.57
C ASN A 46 -21.85 37.24 41.62
N ARG A 47 -22.57 36.97 42.72
CA ARG A 47 -22.69 37.93 43.83
C ARG A 47 -21.39 38.11 44.59
N ALA A 48 -20.75 37.00 44.98
CA ALA A 48 -19.46 37.04 45.69
C ALA A 48 -18.38 37.75 44.87
N LEU A 49 -18.32 37.48 43.57
CA LEU A 49 -17.43 38.18 42.65
C LEU A 49 -17.72 39.69 42.60
N GLY A 50 -19.00 40.04 42.53
CA GLY A 50 -19.42 41.44 42.55
C GLY A 50 -18.99 42.16 43.83
N ASP A 51 -19.21 41.55 44.99
CA ASP A 51 -18.84 42.09 46.29
C ASP A 51 -17.31 42.27 46.43
N GLU A 52 -16.53 41.35 45.88
CA GLU A 52 -15.06 41.42 45.86
C GLU A 52 -14.58 42.61 44.98
N VAL A 53 -15.16 42.76 43.79
CA VAL A 53 -14.88 43.92 42.91
C VAL A 53 -15.29 45.23 43.61
N ASP A 54 -16.44 45.27 44.27
CA ASP A 54 -16.91 46.45 45.00
C ASP A 54 -15.96 46.80 46.16
N THR A 55 -15.38 45.79 46.82
CA THR A 55 -14.37 45.97 47.87
C THR A 55 -13.07 46.55 47.32
N VAL A 56 -12.59 46.04 46.18
CA VAL A 56 -11.42 46.59 45.48
C VAL A 56 -11.66 48.05 45.08
N LEU A 57 -12.80 48.33 44.46
CA LEU A 57 -13.17 49.69 44.04
C LEU A 57 -13.30 50.65 45.22
N ALA A 58 -13.84 50.20 46.36
CA ALA A 58 -13.92 51.02 47.57
C ALA A 58 -12.54 51.34 48.18
N GLY A 59 -11.54 50.49 47.95
CA GLY A 59 -10.15 50.73 48.35
C GLY A 59 -9.44 51.75 47.45
N LEU A 60 -9.86 51.88 46.19
CA LEU A 60 -9.34 52.84 45.22
C LEU A 60 -9.94 54.23 45.50
N SER A 61 -9.31 54.98 46.40
CA SER A 61 -9.74 56.33 46.78
C SER A 61 -9.36 57.37 45.71
N THR A 62 -10.02 57.34 44.55
CA THR A 62 -9.75 58.27 43.45
C THR A 62 -11.01 59.06 43.05
N GLY A 63 -10.88 60.38 42.92
CA GLY A 63 -11.94 61.25 42.37
C GLY A 63 -12.11 61.15 40.85
N GLU A 64 -11.47 60.17 40.22
CA GLU A 64 -11.37 59.97 38.77
C GLU A 64 -12.09 58.69 38.36
N SER A 65 -12.44 58.59 37.06
CA SER A 65 -13.08 57.40 36.50
C SER A 65 -12.08 56.24 36.41
N VAL A 66 -12.36 55.15 37.11
CA VAL A 66 -11.58 53.91 37.05
C VAL A 66 -11.99 53.09 35.83
N SER A 67 -11.03 52.57 35.06
CA SER A 67 -11.25 51.56 34.02
C SER A 67 -10.42 50.31 34.29
N ALA A 68 -10.79 49.19 33.68
CA ALA A 68 -10.20 47.88 33.96
C ALA A 68 -9.69 47.16 32.70
N VAL A 69 -8.53 46.50 32.85
CA VAL A 69 -8.03 45.48 31.94
C VAL A 69 -8.22 44.12 32.59
N VAL A 70 -9.08 43.27 32.02
CA VAL A 70 -9.41 41.97 32.61
C VAL A 70 -8.53 40.89 31.99
N ILE A 71 -7.93 40.03 32.83
CA ILE A 71 -7.09 38.91 32.41
C ILE A 71 -7.71 37.62 32.93
N THR A 72 -7.88 36.62 32.07
CA THR A 72 -8.62 35.38 32.37
C THR A 72 -7.99 34.17 31.66
N ASP A 73 -8.10 32.97 32.23
CA ASP A 73 -7.52 31.72 31.69
C ASP A 73 -8.40 30.98 30.67
N GLY A 74 -9.68 31.35 30.48
CA GLY A 74 -10.52 30.66 29.49
C GLY A 74 -12.03 30.89 29.56
N ALA A 75 -12.76 30.10 28.76
CA ALA A 75 -14.17 30.29 28.44
C ALA A 75 -15.15 30.13 29.62
N GLN A 76 -14.75 29.48 30.73
CA GLN A 76 -15.59 29.37 31.93
C GLN A 76 -15.63 30.70 32.70
N ASP A 77 -14.51 31.41 32.75
CA ASP A 77 -14.36 32.67 33.46
C ASP A 77 -14.88 33.88 32.68
N GLU A 78 -15.13 33.77 31.37
CA GLU A 78 -15.77 34.84 30.59
C GLU A 78 -17.23 35.09 30.97
N SER A 79 -17.88 34.09 31.59
CA SER A 79 -19.22 34.25 32.16
C SER A 79 -19.28 35.32 33.25
N THR A 80 -18.12 35.70 33.81
CA THR A 80 -17.98 36.72 34.85
C THR A 80 -17.84 38.15 34.31
N LEU A 81 -17.47 38.31 33.04
CA LEU A 81 -17.27 39.62 32.40
C LEU A 81 -18.49 40.55 32.50
N PRO A 82 -19.75 40.07 32.34
CA PRO A 82 -20.92 40.91 32.53
C PRO A 82 -21.04 41.46 33.97
N VAL A 83 -20.62 40.70 34.98
CA VAL A 83 -20.66 41.11 36.38
C VAL A 83 -19.66 42.23 36.63
N ILE A 84 -18.42 42.08 36.14
CA ILE A 84 -17.37 43.10 36.27
C ILE A 84 -17.75 44.37 35.49
N ARG A 85 -18.24 44.21 34.26
CA ARG A 85 -18.67 45.32 33.39
C ARG A 85 -19.80 46.16 33.99
N SER A 86 -20.62 45.57 34.86
CA SER A 86 -21.69 46.30 35.55
C SER A 86 -21.19 47.29 36.62
N ARG A 87 -19.93 47.17 37.04
CA ARG A 87 -19.31 47.96 38.13
C ARG A 87 -18.21 48.90 37.65
N VAL A 88 -17.42 48.46 36.67
CA VAL A 88 -16.30 49.24 36.12
C VAL A 88 -16.25 49.09 34.58
N PRO A 89 -15.97 50.16 33.81
CA PRO A 89 -15.74 50.05 32.37
C PRO A 89 -14.51 49.18 32.09
N ILE A 90 -14.61 48.31 31.08
CA ILE A 90 -13.53 47.40 30.68
C ILE A 90 -12.94 47.88 29.35
N ASP A 91 -11.66 48.24 29.36
CA ASP A 91 -10.95 48.73 28.17
C ASP A 91 -10.42 47.58 27.30
N SER A 92 -9.97 46.49 27.93
CA SER A 92 -9.51 45.30 27.21
C SER A 92 -9.66 44.01 28.02
N VAL A 93 -9.76 42.89 27.31
CA VAL A 93 -9.76 41.54 27.89
C VAL A 93 -8.60 40.75 27.27
N ARG A 94 -7.70 40.22 28.11
CA ARG A 94 -6.57 39.39 27.67
C ARG A 94 -6.78 37.95 28.14
N ARG A 95 -6.72 37.00 27.20
CA ARG A 95 -6.89 35.57 27.48
C ARG A 95 -5.55 34.86 27.58
N VAL A 96 -5.35 34.09 28.63
CA VAL A 96 -4.15 33.29 28.87
C VAL A 96 -4.43 31.85 28.45
N VAL A 97 -4.01 31.46 27.23
CA VAL A 97 -4.21 30.09 26.73
C VAL A 97 -3.06 29.21 27.18
N VAL A 98 -3.32 28.27 28.07
CA VAL A 98 -2.37 27.21 28.44
C VAL A 98 -2.52 26.05 27.45
N ARG A 99 -1.43 25.64 26.79
CA ARG A 99 -1.42 24.42 25.96
C ARG A 99 -1.34 23.20 26.86
N GLN A 100 -2.46 22.52 27.08
CA GLN A 100 -2.44 21.22 27.73
C GLN A 100 -1.81 20.17 26.81
N ALA A 101 -1.02 19.26 27.38
CA ALA A 101 -0.48 18.12 26.67
C ALA A 101 -1.65 17.25 26.18
N GLN A 102 -1.70 16.95 24.88
CA GLN A 102 -2.73 16.09 24.29
C GLN A 102 -2.68 14.71 24.96
N ASP A 103 -3.84 14.19 25.41
CA ASP A 103 -3.95 12.89 26.05
C ASP A 103 -3.39 11.76 25.17
N LEU A 104 -2.57 10.88 25.76
CA LEU A 104 -1.98 9.69 25.12
C LEU A 104 -3.04 8.81 24.42
N GLU A 105 -4.28 8.87 24.88
CA GLU A 105 -5.44 8.19 24.30
C GLU A 105 -5.69 8.61 22.84
N SER A 106 -5.57 9.90 22.54
CA SER A 106 -5.73 10.43 21.17
C SER A 106 -4.65 9.89 20.23
N ILE A 107 -3.43 9.70 20.73
CA ILE A 107 -2.33 9.09 19.96
C ILE A 107 -2.62 7.60 19.71
N TYR A 108 -3.09 6.88 20.73
CA TYR A 108 -3.47 5.47 20.60
C TYR A 108 -4.55 5.27 19.52
N TYR A 109 -5.62 6.08 19.54
CA TYR A 109 -6.67 5.96 18.53
C TYR A 109 -6.19 6.34 17.13
N THR A 110 -5.36 7.38 17.03
CA THR A 110 -4.76 7.78 15.74
C THR A 110 -3.92 6.64 15.16
N MET A 111 -3.06 6.01 15.96
CA MET A 111 -2.27 4.86 15.53
C MET A 111 -3.16 3.67 15.17
N LYS A 112 -4.18 3.37 15.98
CA LYS A 112 -5.14 2.29 15.69
C LYS A 112 -5.84 2.51 14.34
N GLN A 113 -6.22 3.75 14.02
CA GLN A 113 -6.89 4.08 12.76
C GLN A 113 -5.95 3.91 11.56
N VAL A 114 -4.70 4.38 11.68
CA VAL A 114 -3.66 4.21 10.66
C VAL A 114 -3.36 2.73 10.40
N LEU A 115 -3.35 1.88 11.44
CA LEU A 115 -3.15 0.44 11.30
C LEU A 115 -4.41 -0.33 10.84
N ALA A 116 -5.60 0.26 10.99
CA ALA A 116 -6.85 -0.35 10.53
C ALA A 116 -7.04 -0.18 9.01
N ASP A 117 -6.56 0.94 8.46
CA ASP A 117 -6.65 1.23 7.04
C ASP A 117 -5.73 0.29 6.20
N PRO A 118 -6.27 -0.51 5.25
CA PRO A 118 -5.48 -1.48 4.49
C PRO A 118 -4.37 -0.86 3.65
N GLU A 119 -4.60 0.32 3.07
CA GLU A 119 -3.63 1.03 2.23
C GLU A 119 -2.45 1.52 3.06
N THR A 120 -2.75 2.17 4.19
CA THR A 120 -1.74 2.73 5.08
C THR A 120 -1.00 1.63 5.86
N ARG A 121 -1.71 0.61 6.35
CA ARG A 121 -1.10 -0.53 7.04
C ARG A 121 -0.08 -1.24 6.14
N GLY A 122 -0.40 -1.53 4.89
CA GLY A 122 0.53 -2.20 3.98
C GLY A 122 1.83 -1.41 3.82
N THR A 123 1.70 -0.11 3.58
CA THR A 123 2.83 0.80 3.36
C THR A 123 3.81 0.86 4.54
N ILE A 124 3.29 0.81 5.77
CA ILE A 124 4.12 0.91 6.98
C ILE A 124 4.56 -0.46 7.48
N LEU A 125 3.63 -1.41 7.61
CA LEU A 125 3.92 -2.71 8.23
C LEU A 125 4.74 -3.64 7.34
N VAL A 126 4.69 -3.53 6.02
CA VAL A 126 5.47 -4.44 5.16
C VAL A 126 6.98 -4.14 5.22
N PRO A 127 7.46 -2.90 5.00
CA PRO A 127 8.89 -2.60 5.17
C PRO A 127 9.38 -2.91 6.59
N LEU A 128 8.56 -2.59 7.60
CA LEU A 128 8.88 -2.90 9.00
C LEU A 128 8.95 -4.42 9.25
N GLY A 129 8.01 -5.18 8.69
CA GLY A 129 7.98 -6.64 8.77
C GLY A 129 9.20 -7.28 8.10
N VAL A 130 9.57 -6.80 6.91
CA VAL A 130 10.81 -7.23 6.23
C VAL A 130 12.02 -6.92 7.09
N LEU A 131 12.12 -5.73 7.67
CA LEU A 131 13.21 -5.33 8.57
C LEU A 131 13.30 -6.24 9.80
N LEU A 132 12.17 -6.55 10.44
CA LEU A 132 12.10 -7.44 11.59
C LEU A 132 12.46 -8.90 11.23
N LEU A 133 12.20 -9.32 9.99
CA LEU A 133 12.54 -10.65 9.49
C LEU A 133 14.01 -10.80 9.11
N ILE A 134 14.78 -9.72 8.97
CA ILE A 134 16.21 -9.81 8.59
C ILE A 134 16.99 -10.67 9.57
N TYR A 135 16.83 -10.42 10.88
CA TYR A 135 17.60 -11.15 11.89
C TYR A 135 17.25 -12.65 11.96
N PRO A 136 15.96 -13.05 12.08
CA PRO A 136 15.57 -14.46 12.00
C PRO A 136 16.03 -15.13 10.71
N ALA A 137 15.87 -14.45 9.56
CA ALA A 137 16.31 -14.99 8.27
C ALA A 137 17.82 -15.16 8.21
N ALA A 138 18.60 -14.26 8.81
CA ALA A 138 20.06 -14.39 8.93
C ALA A 138 20.47 -15.59 9.79
N THR A 139 19.78 -15.81 10.92
CA THR A 139 20.03 -16.98 11.77
C THR A 139 19.73 -18.27 11.00
N VAL A 140 18.60 -18.36 10.31
CA VAL A 140 18.26 -19.55 9.51
C VAL A 140 19.26 -19.74 8.37
N ALA A 141 19.59 -18.69 7.63
CA ALA A 141 20.58 -18.74 6.55
C ALA A 141 21.94 -19.27 7.02
N SER A 142 22.39 -18.86 8.22
CA SER A 142 23.64 -19.37 8.80
C SER A 142 23.62 -20.86 9.14
N LEU A 143 22.44 -21.44 9.43
CA LEU A 143 22.31 -22.88 9.68
C LEU A 143 22.47 -23.71 8.39
N PHE A 144 22.26 -23.09 7.22
CA PHE A 144 22.37 -23.73 5.91
C PHE A 144 23.61 -23.30 5.13
N ASP A 145 24.61 -22.69 5.79
CA ASP A 145 25.84 -22.15 5.16
C ASP A 145 25.57 -21.20 3.97
N VAL A 146 24.44 -20.50 3.99
CA VAL A 146 24.09 -19.55 2.92
C VAL A 146 24.93 -18.29 3.07
N PRO A 147 25.63 -17.83 2.01
CA PRO A 147 26.40 -16.59 2.05
C PRO A 147 25.52 -15.40 2.43
N GLY A 148 25.99 -14.53 3.34
CA GLY A 148 25.23 -13.35 3.76
C GLY A 148 24.82 -12.44 2.59
N ALA A 149 25.63 -12.38 1.53
CA ALA A 149 25.30 -11.65 0.31
C ALA A 149 24.08 -12.22 -0.42
N ALA A 150 23.90 -13.54 -0.44
CA ALA A 150 22.74 -14.18 -1.06
C ALA A 150 21.46 -13.87 -0.28
N LEU A 151 21.53 -13.89 1.07
CA LEU A 151 20.41 -13.48 1.92
C LEU A 151 20.01 -12.02 1.69
N LEU A 152 20.98 -11.10 1.69
CA LEU A 152 20.73 -9.69 1.42
C LEU A 152 20.18 -9.47 0.01
N GLY A 153 20.64 -10.24 -0.98
CA GLY A 153 20.10 -10.24 -2.33
C GLY A 153 18.63 -10.65 -2.37
N VAL A 154 18.26 -11.74 -1.68
CA VAL A 154 16.87 -12.21 -1.57
C VAL A 154 16.00 -11.18 -0.86
N LEU A 155 16.44 -10.64 0.28
CA LEU A 155 15.70 -9.61 1.02
C LEU A 155 15.51 -8.33 0.20
N SER A 156 16.54 -7.91 -0.53
CA SER A 156 16.48 -6.75 -1.42
C SER A 156 15.55 -7.00 -2.60
N ALA A 157 15.57 -8.20 -3.17
CA ALA A 157 14.66 -8.60 -4.24
C ALA A 157 13.20 -8.62 -3.76
N LEU A 158 12.93 -9.15 -2.56
CA LEU A 158 11.59 -9.15 -1.97
C LEU A 158 11.09 -7.73 -1.70
N LEU A 159 11.95 -6.86 -1.15
CA LEU A 159 11.60 -5.47 -0.89
C LEU A 159 11.38 -4.68 -2.19
N GLY A 160 12.24 -4.90 -3.19
CA GLY A 160 12.12 -4.30 -4.51
C GLY A 160 10.86 -4.74 -5.24
N LEU A 161 10.56 -6.04 -5.22
CA LEU A 161 9.34 -6.59 -5.81
C LEU A 161 8.09 -6.05 -5.11
N TYR A 162 8.09 -5.98 -3.77
CA TYR A 162 7.01 -5.36 -3.01
C TYR A 162 6.79 -3.90 -3.40
N THR A 163 7.88 -3.12 -3.48
CA THR A 163 7.81 -1.71 -3.85
C THR A 163 7.28 -1.53 -5.26
N LEU A 164 7.71 -2.37 -6.21
CA LEU A 164 7.22 -2.36 -7.58
C LEU A 164 5.74 -2.74 -7.64
N PHE A 165 5.35 -3.80 -6.92
CA PHE A 165 3.98 -4.28 -6.83
C PHE A 165 3.03 -3.18 -6.31
N ARG A 166 3.47 -2.48 -5.25
CA ARG A 166 2.75 -1.35 -4.65
C ARG A 166 2.71 -0.14 -5.58
N GLY A 167 3.85 0.23 -6.17
CA GLY A 167 3.97 1.41 -7.04
C GLY A 167 3.16 1.30 -8.33
N LEU A 168 2.95 0.08 -8.81
CA LEU A 168 2.11 -0.21 -9.96
C LEU A 168 0.63 -0.45 -9.58
N GLY A 169 0.29 -0.48 -8.28
CA GLY A 169 -1.07 -0.66 -7.78
C GLY A 169 -1.69 -2.02 -8.11
N LEU A 170 -0.88 -3.09 -8.14
CA LEU A 170 -1.34 -4.42 -8.53
C LEU A 170 -2.29 -5.07 -7.51
N GLU A 171 -2.44 -4.52 -6.29
CA GLU A 171 -3.31 -5.09 -5.25
C GLU A 171 -4.73 -5.32 -5.76
N ARG A 172 -5.34 -4.26 -6.30
CA ARG A 172 -6.74 -4.29 -6.76
C ARG A 172 -6.94 -5.20 -7.97
N SER A 173 -5.93 -5.30 -8.83
CA SER A 173 -5.95 -6.16 -10.01
C SER A 173 -5.91 -7.64 -9.59
N ILE A 174 -5.11 -7.99 -8.58
CA ILE A 174 -5.06 -9.34 -8.04
C ILE A 174 -6.35 -9.69 -7.29
N ASP A 175 -6.87 -8.80 -6.44
CA ASP A 175 -8.12 -9.06 -5.72
C ASP A 175 -9.26 -9.34 -6.71
N GLY A 176 -9.40 -8.50 -7.75
CA GLY A 176 -10.38 -8.75 -8.80
C GLY A 176 -10.10 -10.00 -9.64
N ALA A 177 -8.85 -10.42 -9.81
CA ALA A 177 -8.52 -11.68 -10.48
C ALA A 177 -8.89 -12.89 -9.62
N VAL A 178 -8.68 -12.82 -8.31
CA VAL A 178 -9.04 -13.86 -7.34
C VAL A 178 -10.55 -14.02 -7.25
N ASP A 179 -11.30 -12.91 -7.24
CA ASP A 179 -12.76 -12.96 -7.20
C ASP A 179 -13.33 -13.61 -8.47
N ARG A 180 -12.82 -13.24 -9.65
CA ARG A 180 -13.17 -13.92 -10.91
C ARG A 180 -12.78 -15.39 -10.89
N ALA A 181 -11.61 -15.74 -10.35
CA ALA A 181 -11.18 -17.12 -10.22
C ALA A 181 -12.12 -17.92 -9.30
N ARG A 182 -12.62 -17.32 -8.22
CA ARG A 182 -13.64 -17.93 -7.35
C ARG A 182 -14.95 -18.13 -8.10
N GLU A 183 -15.44 -17.14 -8.83
CA GLU A 183 -16.64 -17.29 -9.65
C GLU A 183 -16.48 -18.42 -10.70
N LEU A 184 -15.33 -18.46 -11.39
CA LEU A 184 -14.93 -19.52 -12.32
C LEU A 184 -14.95 -20.91 -11.66
N LEU A 185 -14.41 -21.02 -10.44
CA LEU A 185 -14.40 -22.25 -9.63
C LEU A 185 -15.82 -22.73 -9.30
N TYR A 186 -16.73 -21.83 -8.97
CA TYR A 186 -18.12 -22.20 -8.67
C TYR A 186 -18.95 -22.55 -9.90
N THR A 187 -18.53 -22.13 -11.10
CA THR A 187 -19.28 -22.39 -12.34
C THR A 187 -19.03 -23.79 -12.91
N GLY A 188 -18.10 -24.58 -12.36
CA GLY A 188 -17.81 -25.94 -12.84
C GLY A 188 -17.19 -25.99 -14.25
N ARG A 189 -16.49 -24.92 -14.66
CA ARG A 189 -15.89 -24.78 -15.99
C ARG A 189 -14.68 -25.70 -16.19
N VAL A 190 -14.62 -26.38 -17.33
CA VAL A 190 -13.52 -27.32 -17.67
C VAL A 190 -12.18 -26.59 -17.75
N THR A 191 -12.23 -25.32 -18.19
CA THR A 191 -11.09 -24.39 -18.29
C THR A 191 -10.27 -24.33 -17.00
N LEU A 192 -10.92 -24.42 -15.84
CA LEU A 192 -10.24 -24.36 -14.55
C LEU A 192 -9.26 -25.53 -14.36
N VAL A 193 -9.74 -26.76 -14.55
CA VAL A 193 -8.91 -27.96 -14.36
C VAL A 193 -7.75 -27.93 -15.35
N THR A 194 -8.01 -27.56 -16.60
CA THR A 194 -6.97 -27.44 -17.62
C THR A 194 -5.97 -26.33 -17.34
N TYR A 195 -6.36 -25.23 -16.70
CA TYR A 195 -5.45 -24.15 -16.32
C TYR A 195 -4.54 -24.57 -15.17
N VAL A 196 -5.07 -25.30 -14.18
CA VAL A 196 -4.25 -25.87 -13.10
C VAL A 196 -3.23 -26.85 -13.67
N VAL A 197 -3.67 -27.75 -14.57
CA VAL A 197 -2.75 -28.68 -15.26
C VAL A 197 -1.72 -27.92 -16.10
N ALA A 198 -2.14 -26.91 -16.86
CA ALA A 198 -1.23 -26.08 -17.65
C ALA A 198 -0.19 -25.36 -16.77
N ALA A 199 -0.59 -24.81 -15.63
CA ALA A 199 0.32 -24.18 -14.67
C ALA A 199 1.35 -25.19 -14.13
N ALA A 200 0.91 -26.40 -13.78
CA ALA A 200 1.82 -27.48 -13.38
C ALA A 200 2.82 -27.84 -14.50
N LEU A 201 2.35 -27.94 -15.75
CA LEU A 201 3.20 -28.20 -16.92
C LEU A 201 4.20 -27.06 -17.18
N VAL A 202 3.83 -25.81 -16.94
CA VAL A 202 4.76 -24.66 -17.01
C VAL A 202 5.86 -24.80 -15.94
N VAL A 203 5.52 -25.16 -14.71
CA VAL A 203 6.53 -25.40 -13.66
C VAL A 203 7.47 -26.53 -14.07
N VAL A 204 6.94 -27.65 -14.58
CA VAL A 204 7.76 -28.76 -15.11
C VAL A 204 8.66 -28.29 -16.26
N GLY A 205 8.15 -27.45 -17.17
CA GLY A 205 8.94 -26.87 -18.25
C GLY A 205 10.08 -25.97 -17.75
N GLY A 206 9.82 -25.15 -16.74
CA GLY A 206 10.84 -24.33 -16.10
C GLY A 206 11.95 -25.18 -15.47
N VAL A 207 11.57 -26.21 -14.71
CA VAL A 207 12.53 -27.17 -14.12
C VAL A 207 13.35 -27.87 -15.20
N GLN A 208 12.71 -28.28 -16.30
CA GLN A 208 13.39 -28.95 -17.41
C GLN A 208 14.29 -28.02 -18.24
N GLY A 209 13.95 -26.73 -18.32
CA GLY A 209 14.82 -25.72 -18.91
C GLY A 209 16.08 -25.49 -18.06
N VAL A 210 15.93 -25.40 -16.74
CA VAL A 210 17.05 -25.27 -15.81
C VAL A 210 17.93 -26.51 -15.81
N SER A 211 17.33 -27.71 -15.76
CA SER A 211 18.10 -28.97 -15.78
C SER A 211 18.91 -29.13 -17.07
N LEU A 212 18.37 -28.67 -18.21
CA LEU A 212 19.11 -28.65 -19.47
C LEU A 212 20.25 -27.63 -19.45
N LEU A 213 20.05 -26.45 -18.86
CA LEU A 213 21.10 -25.43 -18.71
C LEU A 213 22.26 -25.93 -17.84
N GLU A 214 21.97 -26.66 -16.76
CA GLU A 214 22.97 -27.30 -15.89
C GLU A 214 23.76 -28.40 -16.63
N THR A 215 23.06 -29.17 -17.47
CA THR A 215 23.67 -30.28 -18.24
C THR A 215 24.47 -29.80 -19.46
N ALA A 216 24.11 -28.64 -20.04
CA ALA A 216 24.74 -28.08 -21.24
C ALA A 216 26.18 -27.59 -21.04
N GLY A 217 26.66 -27.54 -19.79
CA GLY A 217 28.06 -27.28 -19.44
C GLY A 217 28.46 -25.79 -19.45
N SER A 218 29.64 -25.51 -18.89
CA SER A 218 30.09 -24.15 -18.57
C SER A 218 30.19 -23.21 -19.77
N THR A 219 30.48 -23.74 -20.97
CA THR A 219 30.59 -22.94 -22.20
C THR A 219 29.23 -22.36 -22.63
N VAL A 220 28.15 -23.12 -22.44
CA VAL A 220 26.78 -22.66 -22.74
C VAL A 220 26.29 -21.72 -21.65
N SER A 221 26.61 -22.00 -20.39
CA SER A 221 26.21 -21.14 -19.26
C SER A 221 26.92 -19.78 -19.22
N SER A 222 28.11 -19.67 -19.82
CA SER A 222 28.88 -18.41 -19.85
C SER A 222 28.42 -17.42 -20.91
N ASP A 223 27.77 -17.88 -21.98
CA ASP A 223 27.21 -17.03 -23.03
C ASP A 223 25.71 -16.80 -22.75
N PRO A 224 25.26 -15.57 -22.45
CA PRO A 224 23.86 -15.29 -22.18
C PRO A 224 22.90 -15.73 -23.30
N ALA A 225 23.32 -15.65 -24.57
CA ALA A 225 22.48 -16.03 -25.69
C ALA A 225 22.31 -17.56 -25.77
N LEU A 226 23.37 -18.32 -25.51
CA LEU A 226 23.31 -19.77 -25.48
C LEU A 226 22.58 -20.29 -24.24
N ALA A 227 22.73 -19.62 -23.09
CA ALA A 227 22.02 -19.95 -21.86
C ALA A 227 20.49 -19.80 -22.04
N VAL A 228 20.04 -18.71 -22.67
CA VAL A 228 18.61 -18.49 -22.98
C VAL A 228 18.11 -19.54 -23.97
N SER A 229 18.87 -19.82 -25.03
CA SER A 229 18.53 -20.87 -26.00
C SER A 229 18.43 -22.25 -25.35
N ALA A 230 19.35 -22.60 -24.44
CA ALA A 230 19.34 -23.87 -23.72
C ALA A 230 18.11 -24.01 -22.83
N PHE A 231 17.84 -22.98 -22.01
CA PHE A 231 16.64 -22.97 -21.17
C PHE A 231 15.37 -23.11 -22.00
N ALA A 232 15.25 -22.31 -23.06
CA ALA A 232 14.09 -22.33 -23.93
C ALA A 232 13.92 -23.70 -24.62
N HIS A 233 15.00 -24.30 -25.14
CA HIS A 233 14.93 -25.60 -25.80
C HIS A 233 14.42 -26.72 -24.88
N GLY A 234 14.84 -26.71 -23.61
CA GLY A 234 14.39 -27.68 -22.60
C GLY A 234 12.94 -27.45 -22.16
N ALA A 235 12.52 -26.19 -22.07
CA ALA A 235 11.19 -25.81 -21.60
C ALA A 235 10.09 -25.92 -22.67
N VAL A 236 10.42 -25.67 -23.94
CA VAL A 236 9.44 -25.50 -25.04
C VAL A 236 8.45 -26.65 -25.16
N ARG A 237 8.87 -27.91 -24.97
CA ARG A 237 7.97 -29.08 -25.10
C ARG A 237 6.87 -29.07 -24.04
N TRP A 238 7.23 -28.73 -22.80
CA TRP A 238 6.29 -28.67 -21.68
C TRP A 238 5.43 -27.41 -21.73
N PHE A 239 5.99 -26.28 -22.18
CA PHE A 239 5.21 -25.07 -22.46
C PHE A 239 4.19 -25.29 -23.59
N ALA A 240 4.56 -26.04 -24.63
CA ALA A 240 3.64 -26.43 -25.69
C ALA A 240 2.50 -27.31 -25.15
N ALA A 241 2.84 -28.32 -24.34
CA ALA A 241 1.84 -29.16 -23.68
C ALA A 241 0.89 -28.34 -22.79
N ALA A 242 1.43 -27.35 -22.04
CA ALA A 242 0.64 -26.44 -21.23
C ALA A 242 -0.34 -25.60 -22.07
N GLY A 243 0.16 -24.96 -23.14
CA GLY A 243 -0.66 -24.14 -24.01
C GLY A 243 -1.75 -24.94 -24.75
N ILE A 244 -1.44 -26.17 -25.20
CA ILE A 244 -2.41 -27.06 -25.83
C ILE A 244 -3.48 -27.49 -24.81
N THR A 245 -3.08 -27.88 -23.61
CA THR A 245 -4.02 -28.28 -22.55
C THR A 245 -4.96 -27.13 -22.18
N SER A 246 -4.41 -25.94 -21.98
CA SER A 246 -5.16 -24.72 -21.67
C SER A 246 -6.13 -24.34 -22.78
N SER A 247 -5.70 -24.41 -24.05
CA SER A 247 -6.55 -24.07 -25.20
C SER A 247 -7.65 -25.11 -25.44
N MET A 248 -7.37 -26.40 -25.28
CA MET A 248 -8.38 -27.46 -25.30
C MET A 248 -9.45 -27.26 -24.23
N GLY A 249 -9.05 -26.84 -23.02
CA GLY A 249 -9.99 -26.52 -21.94
C GLY A 249 -10.95 -25.41 -22.32
N GLN A 250 -10.42 -24.30 -22.83
CA GLN A 250 -11.22 -23.17 -23.30
C GLN A 250 -12.18 -23.58 -24.43
N VAL A 251 -11.69 -24.34 -25.42
CA VAL A 251 -12.52 -24.85 -26.52
C VAL A 251 -13.65 -25.73 -26.01
N THR A 252 -13.38 -26.57 -25.01
CA THR A 252 -14.38 -27.47 -24.41
C THR A 252 -15.45 -26.66 -23.69
N ASP A 253 -15.05 -25.65 -22.92
CA ASP A 253 -15.96 -24.79 -22.18
C ASP A 253 -16.88 -23.98 -23.11
N GLU A 254 -16.33 -23.45 -24.20
CA GLU A 254 -17.08 -22.72 -25.23
C GLU A 254 -18.07 -23.62 -25.98
N TYR A 255 -17.68 -24.88 -26.23
CA TYR A 255 -18.57 -25.88 -26.80
C TYR A 255 -19.72 -26.25 -25.85
N LEU A 256 -19.45 -26.32 -24.54
CA LEU A 256 -20.45 -26.61 -23.52
C LEU A 256 -21.39 -25.42 -23.25
N ALA A 257 -20.97 -24.19 -23.56
CA ALA A 257 -21.72 -22.97 -23.33
C ALA A 257 -22.60 -22.53 -24.53
N ASP A 258 -22.70 -23.35 -25.58
CA ASP A 258 -23.42 -23.07 -26.84
C ASP A 258 -22.95 -21.79 -27.58
N SER A 259 -21.82 -21.20 -27.19
CA SER A 259 -21.21 -19.99 -27.80
C SER A 259 -20.05 -20.33 -28.76
N PHE A 260 -20.04 -21.56 -29.27
CA PHE A 260 -18.94 -22.10 -30.04
C PHE A 260 -18.75 -21.45 -31.43
N GLU A 261 -17.64 -20.74 -31.61
CA GLU A 261 -17.12 -20.35 -32.93
C GLU A 261 -16.02 -21.32 -33.40
N TRP A 262 -16.10 -21.78 -34.66
CA TRP A 262 -15.07 -22.63 -35.28
C TRP A 262 -13.66 -22.02 -35.21
N ARG A 263 -13.56 -20.68 -35.14
CA ARG A 263 -12.30 -19.95 -35.01
C ARG A 263 -11.56 -20.27 -33.71
N TYR A 264 -12.24 -20.64 -32.62
CA TYR A 264 -11.58 -20.96 -31.35
C TYR A 264 -10.75 -22.25 -31.42
N LEU A 265 -11.08 -23.17 -32.34
CA LEU A 265 -10.28 -24.37 -32.58
C LEU A 265 -8.89 -24.07 -33.15
N ASN A 266 -8.61 -22.86 -33.63
CA ASN A 266 -7.27 -22.47 -34.09
C ASN A 266 -6.24 -22.39 -32.95
N ALA A 267 -6.68 -22.09 -31.74
CA ALA A 267 -5.79 -21.83 -30.60
C ALA A 267 -4.72 -22.94 -30.36
N PRO A 268 -5.09 -24.25 -30.26
CA PRO A 268 -4.09 -25.31 -30.07
C PRO A 268 -3.10 -25.44 -31.23
N PHE A 269 -3.54 -25.18 -32.48
CA PHE A 269 -2.67 -25.25 -33.65
C PHE A 269 -1.66 -24.10 -33.68
N TYR A 270 -2.06 -22.90 -33.26
CA TYR A 270 -1.12 -21.79 -33.10
C TYR A 270 -0.08 -22.08 -32.02
N VAL A 271 -0.50 -22.64 -30.88
CA VAL A 271 0.45 -23.05 -29.83
C VAL A 271 1.45 -24.07 -30.39
N LEU A 272 0.98 -25.08 -31.14
CA LEU A 272 1.85 -26.10 -31.70
C LEU A 272 2.79 -25.53 -32.78
N ALA A 273 2.31 -24.61 -33.62
CA ALA A 273 3.12 -23.91 -34.61
C ALA A 273 4.23 -23.07 -33.96
N ILE A 274 3.89 -22.28 -32.93
CA ILE A 274 4.84 -21.47 -32.17
C ILE A 274 5.87 -22.37 -31.48
N ALA A 275 5.41 -23.45 -30.84
CA ALA A 275 6.29 -24.40 -30.18
C ALA A 275 7.28 -25.04 -31.16
N LEU A 276 6.83 -25.45 -32.34
CA LEU A 276 7.69 -26.03 -33.37
C LEU A 276 8.76 -25.02 -33.83
N VAL A 277 8.36 -23.77 -34.08
CA VAL A 277 9.27 -22.69 -34.46
C VAL A 277 10.30 -22.42 -33.37
N LEU A 278 9.87 -22.30 -32.11
CA LEU A 278 10.76 -22.05 -30.98
C LEU A 278 11.70 -23.23 -30.74
N PHE A 279 11.21 -24.47 -30.85
CA PHE A 279 12.04 -25.67 -30.73
C PHE A 279 13.12 -25.72 -31.82
N ALA A 280 12.74 -25.42 -33.06
CA ALA A 280 13.65 -25.37 -34.21
C ALA A 280 14.72 -24.26 -34.05
N LEU A 281 14.28 -23.06 -33.67
CA LEU A 281 15.14 -21.90 -33.49
C LEU A 281 16.17 -22.12 -32.37
N THR A 282 15.69 -22.57 -31.21
CA THR A 282 16.55 -22.78 -30.03
C THR A 282 17.52 -23.95 -30.23
N GLY A 283 17.08 -25.02 -30.89
CA GLY A 283 17.94 -26.18 -31.20
C GLY A 283 19.02 -25.90 -32.24
N TYR A 284 18.83 -24.89 -33.11
CA TYR A 284 19.84 -24.48 -34.09
C TYR A 284 21.01 -23.74 -33.44
N PHE A 285 20.75 -22.91 -32.43
CA PHE A 285 21.81 -22.16 -31.74
C PHE A 285 22.64 -23.02 -30.77
N LEU A 286 22.14 -24.21 -30.40
CA LEU A 286 22.80 -25.04 -29.39
C LEU A 286 23.76 -26.05 -30.02
N PRO A 287 24.97 -26.22 -29.44
CA PRO A 287 25.87 -27.30 -29.83
C PRO A 287 25.30 -28.67 -29.41
N ALA A 288 25.79 -29.74 -30.05
CA ALA A 288 25.41 -31.10 -29.69
C ALA A 288 25.83 -31.40 -28.23
N ALA A 289 24.84 -31.61 -27.37
CA ALA A 289 25.02 -31.89 -25.95
C ALA A 289 23.97 -32.91 -25.46
N PRO A 290 24.21 -33.63 -24.34
CA PRO A 290 23.24 -34.56 -23.78
C PRO A 290 21.92 -33.85 -23.46
N GLY A 291 20.80 -34.36 -24.00
CA GLY A 291 19.47 -33.76 -23.82
C GLY A 291 19.14 -32.61 -24.80
N VAL A 292 20.10 -32.16 -25.59
CA VAL A 292 19.90 -31.17 -26.67
C VAL A 292 19.79 -31.89 -28.01
N THR A 293 18.69 -31.67 -28.72
CA THR A 293 18.63 -32.02 -30.14
C THR A 293 19.22 -30.87 -30.94
N ALA A 294 20.52 -30.95 -31.25
CA ALA A 294 21.16 -29.98 -32.12
C ALA A 294 20.58 -30.10 -33.53
N LEU A 295 20.17 -28.96 -34.10
CA LEU A 295 19.47 -28.91 -35.39
C LEU A 295 20.36 -28.29 -36.45
N SER A 296 20.32 -28.88 -37.65
CA SER A 296 21.00 -28.30 -38.81
C SER A 296 20.23 -27.12 -39.38
N LEU A 297 20.86 -26.35 -40.28
CA LEU A 297 20.19 -25.26 -41.01
C LEU A 297 18.97 -25.77 -41.81
N THR A 298 19.04 -27.00 -42.32
CA THR A 298 17.91 -27.66 -43.00
C THR A 298 16.77 -27.95 -42.03
N ASP A 299 17.07 -28.45 -40.83
CA ASP A 299 16.04 -28.75 -39.82
C ASP A 299 15.36 -27.47 -39.31
N LEU A 300 16.14 -26.39 -39.14
CA LEU A 300 15.60 -25.06 -38.85
C LEU A 300 14.64 -24.60 -39.94
N ALA A 301 15.05 -24.68 -41.21
CA ALA A 301 14.22 -24.29 -42.34
C ALA A 301 12.93 -25.11 -42.38
N VAL A 302 13.02 -26.43 -42.20
CA VAL A 302 11.85 -27.32 -42.14
C VAL A 302 10.93 -26.95 -40.98
N GLY A 303 11.47 -26.70 -39.78
CA GLY A 303 10.68 -26.31 -38.60
C GLY A 303 9.95 -24.97 -38.79
N LEU A 304 10.62 -23.96 -39.36
CA LEU A 304 10.01 -22.66 -39.67
C LEU A 304 8.92 -22.80 -40.74
N THR A 305 9.19 -23.50 -41.83
CA THR A 305 8.22 -23.71 -42.91
C THR A 305 7.03 -24.54 -42.43
N ALA A 306 7.26 -25.63 -41.70
CA ALA A 306 6.19 -26.46 -41.17
C ALA A 306 5.33 -25.69 -40.15
N GLY A 307 5.94 -24.91 -39.25
CA GLY A 307 5.20 -24.12 -38.25
C GLY A 307 4.34 -23.04 -38.89
N THR A 308 4.90 -22.30 -39.85
CA THR A 308 4.16 -21.27 -40.61
C THR A 308 3.03 -21.87 -41.44
N LEU A 309 3.27 -22.97 -42.16
CA LEU A 309 2.24 -23.67 -42.91
C LEU A 309 1.14 -24.20 -42.00
N LEU A 310 1.48 -24.79 -40.86
CA LEU A 310 0.49 -25.29 -39.90
C LEU A 310 -0.44 -24.17 -39.41
N SER A 311 0.15 -23.02 -39.06
CA SER A 311 -0.61 -21.83 -38.63
C SER A 311 -1.58 -21.36 -39.72
N VAL A 312 -1.08 -21.13 -40.94
CA VAL A 312 -1.88 -20.63 -42.06
C VAL A 312 -2.96 -21.62 -42.49
N LEU A 313 -2.63 -22.92 -42.60
CA LEU A 313 -3.58 -23.95 -42.98
C LEU A 313 -4.67 -24.15 -41.92
N SER A 314 -4.32 -24.05 -40.64
CA SER A 314 -5.30 -24.03 -39.55
C SER A 314 -6.26 -22.87 -39.74
N THR A 315 -5.76 -21.63 -39.83
CA THR A 315 -6.59 -20.43 -39.97
C THR A 315 -7.54 -20.54 -41.17
N LEU A 316 -7.01 -20.94 -42.32
CA LEU A 316 -7.78 -21.10 -43.55
C LEU A 316 -8.83 -22.22 -43.41
N GLY A 317 -8.45 -23.37 -42.85
CA GLY A 317 -9.33 -24.50 -42.66
C GLY A 317 -10.54 -24.16 -41.78
N PHE A 318 -10.30 -23.51 -40.64
CA PHE A 318 -11.38 -23.10 -39.74
C PHE A 318 -12.22 -21.93 -40.28
N ALA A 319 -11.62 -20.98 -41.01
CA ALA A 319 -12.37 -19.93 -41.69
C ALA A 319 -13.30 -20.51 -42.78
N VAL A 320 -12.84 -21.52 -43.52
CA VAL A 320 -13.67 -22.23 -44.50
C VAL A 320 -14.78 -23.02 -43.80
N ALA A 321 -14.47 -23.71 -42.69
CA ALA A 321 -15.47 -24.44 -41.91
C ALA A 321 -16.58 -23.50 -41.40
N GLU A 322 -16.22 -22.34 -40.87
CA GLU A 322 -17.15 -21.30 -40.42
C GLU A 322 -18.05 -20.79 -41.56
N SER A 323 -17.51 -20.59 -42.75
CA SER A 323 -18.30 -20.19 -43.93
C SER A 323 -19.30 -21.25 -44.40
N ARG A 324 -19.06 -22.53 -44.08
CA ARG A 324 -19.89 -23.67 -44.48
C ARG A 324 -20.91 -24.07 -43.41
N TYR A 325 -20.60 -23.84 -42.14
CA TYR A 325 -21.42 -24.18 -40.99
C TYR A 325 -21.53 -22.97 -40.04
N PRO A 326 -22.28 -21.92 -40.43
CA PRO A 326 -22.47 -20.75 -39.57
C PRO A 326 -23.16 -21.17 -38.28
N THR A 327 -22.54 -20.88 -37.13
CA THR A 327 -23.16 -21.06 -35.82
C THR A 327 -24.38 -20.15 -35.75
N VAL A 328 -25.57 -20.71 -35.54
CA VAL A 328 -26.81 -19.94 -35.47
C VAL A 328 -26.79 -19.16 -34.15
N ALA A 329 -26.76 -17.84 -34.24
CA ALA A 329 -26.86 -16.93 -33.09
C ALA A 329 -28.25 -16.95 -32.44
#